data_AF-A0A212C4A7-F1
#
_entry.id   AF-A0A212C4A7-F1
#
_cell.length_a   1.000
_cell.length_b   1.000
_cell.length_c   1.000
_cell.angle_alpha   90.00
_cell.angle_beta   90.00
_cell.angle_gamma   90.00
#
_symmetry.space_group_name_H-M   'P 1'
#
loop_
_entity.id
_entity.type
_entity.pdbx_description
1 polymer ?
#
loop_
_entity_poly.entity_id
_entity_poly.type
_entity_poly.pdbx_seq_one_letter_code
_entity_poly.pdbx_strand_id
1 'polypeptide(L)'
;EGTRVVQPMFLGKMISYFENYDPNDSAALHEAYGYAAGLSACVLVWAVLHHLYFYHIQRVGMRLRVAVCHMIYRKSLRLSSSAMGKTTTGQIVNLLSNDVSRFDQ
;
A
#
# COMPACT_ATOMS: atom_id res chain seq x y z
N GLU A 1 -9.80 -2.91 -6.79
CA GLU A 1 -10.29 -2.51 -8.12
C GLU A 1 -11.68 -1.91 -8.09
N GLY A 2 -12.61 -2.42 -7.26
CA GLY A 2 -13.96 -1.85 -7.12
C GLY A 2 -14.02 -0.35 -6.81
N THR A 3 -13.18 0.18 -5.91
CA THR A 3 -13.18 1.63 -5.58
C THR A 3 -12.81 2.54 -6.76
N ARG A 4 -11.96 2.07 -7.68
CA ARG A 4 -11.58 2.81 -8.90
C ARG A 4 -12.70 2.90 -9.93
N VAL A 5 -13.68 1.98 -9.86
CA VAL A 5 -14.87 1.97 -10.73
C VAL A 5 -16.05 2.67 -10.05
N VAL A 6 -16.17 2.52 -8.73
CA VAL A 6 -17.24 3.12 -7.93
C VAL A 6 -17.12 4.65 -7.88
N GLN A 7 -15.92 5.21 -7.69
CA GLN A 7 -15.74 6.68 -7.64
C GLN A 7 -16.29 7.45 -8.86
N PRO A 8 -15.94 7.11 -10.12
CA PRO A 8 -16.44 7.83 -11.29
C PRO A 8 -17.94 7.64 -11.51
N MET A 9 -18.53 6.50 -11.10
CA MET A 9 -19.97 6.30 -11.19
C MET A 9 -20.74 7.22 -10.25
N PHE A 10 -20.30 7.35 -8.99
CA PHE A 10 -20.92 8.25 -8.01
C PHE A 10 -20.72 9.73 -8.40
N LEU A 11 -19.53 10.10 -8.88
CA LEU A 11 -19.29 11.43 -9.44
C LEU A 11 -20.20 11.73 -10.64
N GLY A 12 -20.40 10.77 -11.55
CA GLY A 12 -21.32 10.91 -12.68
C GLY A 12 -22.77 11.14 -12.25
N LYS A 13 -23.24 10.44 -11.20
CA LYS A 13 -24.57 10.66 -10.62
C LYS A 13 -24.70 12.04 -9.96
N MET A 14 -23.66 12.52 -9.27
CA MET A 14 -23.63 13.87 -8.72
C MET A 14 -23.66 14.95 -9.82
N ILE A 15 -22.90 14.76 -10.92
CA ILE A 15 -22.91 15.70 -12.05
C ILE A 15 -24.30 15.75 -12.70
N SER A 16 -24.94 14.59 -12.90
CA SER A 16 -26.30 14.50 -13.45
C SER A 16 -27.36 15.17 -12.57
N TYR A 17 -27.19 15.12 -11.24
CA TYR A 17 -28.03 15.85 -10.29
C TYR A 17 -27.87 17.38 -10.44
N PHE A 18 -26.65 17.88 -10.59
CA PHE A 18 -26.41 19.32 -10.80
C PHE A 18 -26.88 19.81 -12.17
N GLU A 19 -26.83 18.98 -13.20
CA GLU A 19 -27.30 19.32 -14.56
C GLU A 19 -28.83 19.45 -14.63
N ASN A 20 -29.57 18.65 -13.86
CA ASN A 20 -31.04 18.65 -13.81
C ASN A 20 -31.58 19.27 -12.52
N TYR A 21 -30.89 20.28 -11.98
CA TYR A 21 -31.22 20.86 -10.68
C TYR A 21 -32.57 21.60 -10.70
N ASP A 22 -33.54 21.08 -9.94
CA ASP A 22 -34.82 21.75 -9.67
C ASP A 22 -34.83 22.25 -8.22
N PRO A 23 -34.94 23.58 -7.99
CA PRO A 23 -34.92 24.17 -6.64
C PRO A 23 -36.14 23.79 -5.77
N ASN A 24 -37.21 23.25 -6.34
CA ASN A 24 -38.39 22.80 -5.58
C ASN A 24 -38.34 21.31 -5.21
N ASP A 25 -37.37 20.55 -5.72
CA ASP A 25 -37.25 19.11 -5.44
C ASP A 25 -36.36 18.84 -4.22
N SER A 26 -37.01 18.93 -3.05
CA SER A 26 -36.39 18.58 -1.76
C SER A 26 -36.00 17.11 -1.64
N ALA A 27 -36.61 16.20 -2.41
CA ALA A 27 -36.25 14.78 -2.40
C ALA A 27 -34.91 14.55 -3.11
N ALA A 28 -34.70 15.20 -4.25
CA ALA A 28 -33.45 15.13 -5.00
C ALA A 28 -32.25 15.71 -4.21
N LEU A 29 -32.46 16.78 -3.43
CA LEU A 29 -31.44 17.32 -2.50
C LEU A 29 -30.99 16.27 -1.47
N HIS A 30 -31.94 15.58 -0.84
CA HIS A 30 -31.62 14.56 0.17
C HIS A 30 -30.90 13.34 -0.46
N GLU A 31 -31.27 12.97 -1.69
CA GLU A 31 -30.60 11.92 -2.46
C GLU A 31 -29.13 12.30 -2.78
N ALA A 32 -28.90 13.54 -3.20
CA ALA A 32 -27.55 14.06 -3.48
C ALA A 32 -26.65 14.06 -2.23
N TYR A 33 -27.19 14.46 -1.07
CA TYR A 33 -26.47 14.34 0.21
C TYR A 33 -26.16 12.89 0.57
N GLY A 34 -27.08 11.97 0.32
CA GLY A 34 -26.86 10.53 0.49
C GLY A 34 -25.71 9.99 -0.36
N TYR A 35 -25.66 10.36 -1.64
CA TYR A 35 -24.56 10.00 -2.53
C TYR A 35 -23.23 10.61 -2.09
N ALA A 36 -23.21 11.87 -1.68
CA ALA A 36 -22.00 12.54 -1.19
C ALA A 36 -21.46 11.90 0.11
N ALA A 37 -22.35 11.56 1.04
CA ALA A 37 -21.99 10.87 2.28
C ALA A 37 -21.45 9.45 2.00
N GLY A 38 -22.10 8.71 1.10
CA GLY A 38 -21.66 7.38 0.68
C GLY A 38 -20.28 7.40 0.00
N LEU A 39 -20.04 8.38 -0.89
CA LEU A 39 -18.75 8.56 -1.53
C LEU A 39 -17.65 8.89 -0.50
N SER A 40 -17.94 9.82 0.42
CA SER A 40 -17.01 10.21 1.48
C SER A 40 -16.66 9.03 2.40
N ALA A 41 -17.66 8.26 2.82
CA ALA A 41 -17.46 7.06 3.64
C ALA A 41 -16.63 6.00 2.89
N CYS A 42 -16.92 5.77 1.61
CA CYS A 42 -16.17 4.82 0.78
C CYS A 42 -14.68 5.20 0.67
N VAL A 43 -14.39 6.49 0.45
CA VAL A 43 -13.01 7.00 0.40
C VAL A 43 -12.31 6.86 1.74
N LEU A 44 -12.97 7.20 2.84
CA LEU A 44 -12.41 7.06 4.19
C LEU A 44 -12.10 5.61 4.53
N VAL A 45 -13.03 4.69 4.28
CA VAL A 45 -12.83 3.25 4.49
C VAL A 45 -11.65 2.75 3.67
N TRP A 46 -11.59 3.14 2.39
CA TRP A 46 -10.46 2.77 1.53
C TRP A 46 -9.13 3.31 2.07
N ALA A 47 -9.08 4.57 2.50
CA ALA A 47 -7.88 5.19 3.05
C ALA A 47 -7.40 4.49 4.32
N VAL A 48 -8.32 4.18 5.24
CA VAL A 48 -8.00 3.45 6.49
C VAL A 48 -7.48 2.04 6.18
N LEU A 49 -8.19 1.29 5.34
CA LEU A 49 -7.77 -0.07 4.95
C LEU A 49 -6.41 -0.05 4.25
N HIS A 50 -6.20 0.91 3.35
CA HIS A 50 -4.93 1.07 2.65
C HIS A 50 -3.79 1.36 3.63
N HIS A 51 -4.00 2.27 4.59
CA HIS A 51 -3.00 2.62 5.58
C HIS A 51 -2.66 1.44 6.51
N LEU A 52 -3.67 0.70 6.98
CA LEU A 52 -3.49 -0.50 7.79
C LEU A 52 -2.72 -1.59 7.01
N TYR A 53 -3.14 -1.87 5.77
CA TYR A 53 -2.48 -2.84 4.90
C TYR A 53 -1.01 -2.48 4.67
N PHE A 54 -0.74 -1.22 4.32
CA PHE A 54 0.61 -0.72 4.09
C PHE A 54 1.47 -0.82 5.35
N TYR A 55 0.93 -0.41 6.50
CA TYR A 55 1.60 -0.55 7.80
C TYR A 55 1.95 -2.01 8.11
N HIS A 56 1.02 -2.95 7.88
CA HIS A 56 1.28 -4.37 8.09
C HIS A 56 2.38 -4.91 7.19
N ILE A 57 2.39 -4.54 5.91
CA ILE A 57 3.44 -4.94 4.97
C ILE A 57 4.79 -4.39 5.36
N GLN A 58 4.88 -3.09 5.68
CA GLN A 58 6.13 -2.50 6.15
C GLN A 58 6.64 -3.19 7.41
N ARG A 59 5.75 -3.54 8.34
CA ARG A 59 6.13 -4.25 9.56
C ARG A 59 6.66 -5.66 9.29
N VAL A 60 6.09 -6.36 8.30
CA VAL A 60 6.61 -7.66 7.85
C VAL A 60 7.94 -7.49 7.13
N GLY A 61 8.08 -6.49 6.26
CA GLY A 61 9.32 -6.13 5.57
C GLY A 61 10.48 -5.90 6.53
N MET A 62 10.27 -5.08 7.56
CA MET A 62 11.27 -4.83 8.61
C MET A 62 11.71 -6.12 9.33
N ARG A 63 10.77 -7.01 9.68
CA ARG A 63 11.08 -8.28 10.33
C ARG A 63 11.88 -9.20 9.40
N LEU A 64 11.50 -9.24 8.12
CA LEU A 64 12.19 -10.02 7.10
C LEU A 64 13.63 -9.51 6.92
N ARG A 65 13.82 -8.19 6.83
CA ARG A 65 15.14 -7.55 6.76
C ARG A 65 16.04 -7.98 7.92
N VAL A 66 15.55 -7.90 9.16
CA VAL A 66 16.31 -8.33 10.34
C VAL A 66 16.65 -9.83 10.27
N ALA A 67 15.68 -10.68 9.91
CA ALA A 67 15.87 -12.12 9.80
C ALA A 67 16.90 -12.50 8.71
N VAL A 68 16.83 -11.86 7.54
CA VAL A 68 17.76 -12.09 6.42
C VAL A 68 19.16 -11.61 6.77
N CYS A 69 19.31 -10.41 7.36
CA CYS A 69 20.60 -9.92 7.87
C CYS A 69 21.23 -10.91 8.85
N HIS A 70 20.45 -11.40 9.82
CA HIS A 70 20.91 -12.37 10.81
C HIS A 70 21.34 -13.70 10.16
N MET A 71 20.55 -14.21 9.21
CA MET A 71 20.86 -15.44 8.48
C MET A 71 22.15 -15.31 7.66
N ILE A 72 22.31 -14.20 6.93
CA ILE A 72 23.51 -13.90 6.14
C ILE A 72 24.71 -13.83 7.08
N TYR A 73 24.63 -13.06 8.17
CA TYR A 73 25.71 -12.94 9.14
C TYR A 73 26.14 -14.31 9.70
N ARG A 74 25.17 -15.13 10.14
CA ARG A 74 25.45 -16.49 10.64
C ARG A 74 26.09 -17.38 9.58
N LYS A 75 25.69 -17.26 8.31
CA LYS A 75 26.27 -18.03 7.21
C LYS A 75 27.69 -17.56 6.90
N SER A 76 27.94 -16.25 6.90
CA SER A 76 29.25 -15.66 6.67
C SER A 76 30.29 -16.13 7.68
N LEU A 77 29.92 -16.25 8.96
CA LEU A 77 30.81 -16.77 10.00
C LEU A 77 31.13 -18.28 9.87
N ARG A 78 30.34 -19.02 9.09
CA ARG A 78 30.48 -20.49 8.91
C ARG A 78 31.00 -20.86 7.51
N LEU A 79 31.31 -19.89 6.66
CA LEU A 79 31.88 -20.14 5.35
C LEU A 79 33.34 -20.58 5.48
N SER A 80 33.68 -21.66 4.79
CA SER A 80 35.07 -22.13 4.72
C SER A 80 35.91 -21.20 3.83
N SER A 81 37.23 -21.16 4.06
CA SER A 81 38.16 -20.29 3.33
C SER A 81 38.12 -20.49 1.81
N SER A 82 37.82 -21.70 1.33
CA SER A 82 37.66 -22.01 -0.09
C SER A 82 36.38 -21.41 -0.70
N ALA A 83 35.28 -21.35 0.07
CA ALA A 83 34.04 -20.69 -0.34
C ALA A 83 34.12 -19.15 -0.21
N MET A 84 34.91 -18.65 0.75
CA MET A 84 35.22 -17.22 0.91
C MET A 84 35.96 -16.65 -0.32
N GLY A 85 36.77 -17.47 -1.00
CA GLY A 85 37.43 -17.08 -2.25
C GLY A 85 36.48 -16.90 -3.44
N LYS A 86 35.29 -17.52 -3.42
CA LYS A 86 34.26 -17.41 -4.48
C LYS A 86 33.23 -16.31 -4.20
N THR A 87 32.98 -16.02 -2.93
CA THR A 87 32.04 -15.00 -2.46
C THR A 87 32.81 -13.97 -1.64
N THR A 88 33.18 -12.86 -2.27
CA THR A 88 33.98 -11.82 -1.61
C THR A 88 33.14 -11.07 -0.56
N THR A 89 33.80 -10.57 0.48
CA THR A 89 33.16 -9.72 1.52
C THR A 89 32.38 -8.55 0.91
N GLY A 90 32.88 -7.98 -0.20
CA GLY A 90 32.20 -6.91 -0.93
C GLY A 90 30.86 -7.33 -1.53
N GLN A 91 30.74 -8.57 -2.03
CA GLN A 91 29.46 -9.09 -2.54
C GLN A 91 28.43 -9.29 -1.41
N ILE A 92 28.87 -9.73 -0.23
CA ILE A 92 28.00 -9.88 0.94
C ILE A 92 27.50 -8.50 1.42
N VAL A 93 28.37 -7.50 1.45
CA VAL A 93 28.01 -6.13 1.81
C VAL A 93 27.06 -5.53 0.77
N ASN A 94 27.31 -5.76 -0.53
CA ASN A 94 26.41 -5.30 -1.60
C ASN A 94 25.02 -5.93 -1.45
N LEU A 95 24.94 -7.23 -1.16
CA LEU A 95 23.67 -7.95 -0.96
C LEU A 95 22.91 -7.42 0.27
N LEU A 96 23.60 -7.14 1.38
CA LEU A 96 23.00 -6.51 2.56
C LEU A 96 22.54 -5.06 2.32
N SER A 97 23.21 -4.33 1.42
CA SER A 97 22.97 -2.90 1.21
C SER A 97 21.92 -2.63 0.12
N ASN A 98 21.93 -3.41 -0.97
CA ASN A 98 21.02 -3.24 -2.12
C ASN A 98 19.79 -4.17 -2.04
N ASP A 99 20.00 -5.46 -1.75
CA ASP A 99 18.92 -6.44 -1.85
C ASP A 99 18.06 -6.48 -0.59
N VAL A 100 18.67 -6.34 0.59
CA VAL A 100 17.92 -6.38 1.85
C VAL A 100 17.17 -5.07 2.14
N SER A 101 17.70 -3.92 1.71
CA SER A 101 17.02 -2.62 1.87
C SER A 101 15.74 -2.52 1.03
N ARG A 102 15.65 -3.29 -0.05
CA ARG A 102 14.46 -3.40 -0.89
C ARG A 102 13.25 -4.06 -0.23
N PHE A 103 13.43 -4.81 0.87
CA PHE A 103 12.30 -5.42 1.58
C PHE A 103 11.46 -4.42 2.40
N ASP A 104 11.97 -3.21 2.62
CA ASP A 104 11.26 -2.13 3.31
C ASP A 104 10.50 -1.20 2.34
N GLN A 105 10.65 -1.39 1.02
CA GLN A 105 9.94 -0.66 -0.05
C GLN A 105 8.70 -1.41 -0.51
#